data_AF-A0A051TVQ2-F1
#
_entry.id   AF-A0A051TVQ2-F1
#
_cell.length_a   1.000
_cell.length_b   1.000
_cell.length_c   1.000
_cell.angle_alpha   90.00
_cell.angle_beta   90.00
_cell.angle_gamma   90.00
#
_symmetry.space_group_name_H-M   'P 1'
#
loop_
_entity.id
_entity.type
_entity.pdbx_description
1 polymer ?
#
loop_
_entity_poly.entity_id
_entity_poly.type
_entity_poly.pdbx_seq_one_letter_code
_entity_poly.pdbx_strand_id
1 'polypeptide(L)' 'MAAYTVNRQNWIPGYEPPYIVAMVELAEEPDTRLISNVVDVSPDEIHVGMAVEVFFEDWTALSGEEDSRVWLPLFRPVKN' A
#
# COMPACT_ATOMS: atom_id res chain seq x y z
N MET A 1 4.00 -10.47 2.97
CA MET A 1 4.66 -9.22 3.42
C MET A 1 5.49 -9.44 4.69
N ALA A 2 6.53 -8.64 4.92
CA ALA A 2 7.53 -8.85 5.99
C ALA A 2 7.30 -8.04 7.27
N ALA A 3 6.78 -6.81 7.14
CA ALA A 3 6.46 -5.95 8.28
C ALA A 3 5.39 -4.92 7.87
N TYR A 4 4.69 -4.35 8.84
CA TYR A 4 3.70 -3.28 8.58
C TYR A 4 3.56 -2.34 9.78
N THR A 5 2.97 -1.18 9.50
CA THR A 5 2.53 -0.20 10.50
C THR A 5 1.08 0.20 10.21
N VAL A 6 0.35 0.54 11.26
CA VAL A 6 -0.97 1.18 11.15
C VAL A 6 -0.82 2.64 11.56
N ASN A 7 -0.83 3.52 10.57
CA ASN A 7 -0.73 4.96 10.80
C ASN A 7 -2.11 5.48 11.22
N ARG A 8 -2.20 6.00 12.44
CA ARG A 8 -3.43 6.59 13.01
C ARG A 8 -3.40 8.12 13.05
N GLN A 9 -2.24 8.71 12.77
CA GLN A 9 -2.08 10.16 12.73
C GLN A 9 -2.33 10.66 11.31
N ASN A 10 -3.03 11.79 11.19
CA ASN A 10 -3.24 12.45 9.92
C ASN A 10 -1.98 13.25 9.54
N TRP A 11 -1.20 12.70 8.61
CA TRP A 11 0.04 13.31 8.12
C TRP A 11 -0.12 14.05 6.79
N ILE A 12 -1.06 13.60 5.96
CA ILE A 12 -1.24 14.06 4.58
C ILE A 12 -2.67 14.56 4.44
N PRO A 13 -2.89 15.87 4.15
CA PRO A 13 -4.23 16.40 3.92
C PRO A 13 -4.98 15.62 2.84
N GLY A 14 -6.21 15.20 3.14
CA GLY A 14 -7.05 14.42 2.21
C GLY A 14 -6.77 12.92 2.19
N TYR A 15 -5.77 12.42 2.93
CA TYR A 15 -5.52 11.00 3.11
C TYR A 15 -5.78 10.60 4.57
N GLU A 16 -7.04 10.26 4.83
CA GLU A 16 -7.55 10.05 6.19
C GLU A 16 -7.02 8.74 6.81
N PRO A 17 -6.48 8.77 8.05
CA PRO A 17 -6.15 7.56 8.79
C PRO A 17 -7.42 6.81 9.26
N PRO A 18 -7.33 5.50 9.58
CA PRO A 18 -6.12 4.70 9.59
C PRO A 18 -5.76 4.15 8.21
N TYR A 19 -4.46 4.16 7.89
CA TYR A 19 -3.93 3.48 6.71
C TYR A 19 -2.73 2.62 7.08
N ILE A 20 -2.53 1.58 6.28
CA ILE A 20 -1.46 0.60 6.48
C ILE A 20 -0.33 0.92 5.53
N VAL A 21 0.89 0.95 6.04
CA VAL A 21 2.12 0.97 5.24
C VAL A 21 2.88 -0.30 5.57
N ALA A 22 3.21 -1.08 4.54
CA ALA A 22 3.88 -2.36 4.67
C ALA A 22 5.19 -2.40 3.89
N MET A 23 6.10 -3.23 4.38
CA MET A 23 7.29 -3.66 3.67
C MET A 23 6.99 -5.03 3.04
N VAL A 24 6.78 -5.05 1.73
CA VAL A 24 6.40 -6.23 0.97
C VAL A 24 7.64 -6.84 0.32
N GLU A 25 7.91 -8.11 0.63
CA GLU A 25 8.89 -8.94 -0.08
C GLU A 25 8.26 -9.44 -1.37
N LEU A 26 8.98 -9.33 -2.49
CA LEU A 26 8.52 -9.83 -3.79
C LEU A 26 8.69 -11.35 -3.84
N ALA A 27 7.72 -12.05 -4.44
CA ALA A 27 7.73 -13.51 -4.47
C ALA A 27 8.88 -14.05 -5.35
N GLU A 28 9.21 -13.34 -6.42
CA GLU A 28 10.29 -13.67 -7.35
C GLU A 28 11.67 -13.39 -6.76
N GLU A 29 11.79 -12.39 -5.88
CA GLU A 29 13.05 -11.90 -5.30
C GLU A 29 12.85 -11.51 -3.83
N PRO A 30 12.93 -12.47 -2.89
CA PRO A 30 12.60 -12.24 -1.46
C PRO A 30 13.50 -11.22 -0.76
N ASP A 31 14.73 -11.02 -1.25
CA ASP A 31 15.66 -10.02 -0.73
C ASP A 31 15.28 -8.58 -1.15
N THR A 32 14.37 -8.44 -2.14
CA THR A 32 13.84 -7.15 -2.58
C THR A 32 12.59 -6.80 -1.80
N ARG A 33 12.58 -5.60 -1.23
CA ARG A 33 11.47 -5.08 -0.42
C ARG A 33 10.93 -3.78 -0.97
N LEU A 34 9.62 -3.71 -1.16
CA LEU A 34 8.91 -2.50 -1.56
C LEU A 34 8.10 -1.97 -0.37
N ILE A 35 8.26 -0.68 -0.08
CA ILE A 35 7.43 0.01 0.92
C ILE A 35 6.25 0.64 0.18
N SER A 36 5.04 0.18 0.50
CA SER A 36 3.81 0.73 -0.07
C SER A 36 2.62 0.50 0.86
N ASN A 37 1.47 1.07 0.50
CA ASN A 37 0.23 0.84 1.24
C ASN A 37 -0.37 -0.53 0.93
N VAL A 38 -0.97 -1.13 1.96
CA VAL A 38 -1.86 -2.27 1.81
C VAL A 38 -3.28 -1.79 2.06
N VAL A 39 -4.16 -2.02 1.10
CA VAL A 39 -5.58 -1.64 1.14
C VAL A 39 -6.46 -2.89 1.09
N ASP A 40 -7.78 -2.69 1.11
CA ASP A 40 -8.78 -3.77 1.13
C ASP A 40 -8.61 -4.78 2.30
N VAL A 41 -8.02 -4.32 3.41
CA VAL A 41 -7.87 -5.10 4.65
C VAL A 41 -8.00 -4.18 5.85
N SER A 42 -8.68 -4.63 6.90
CA SER A 42 -8.80 -3.84 8.12
C SER A 42 -7.50 -3.88 8.94
N PRO A 43 -7.21 -2.83 9.74
CA PRO A 43 -6.07 -2.83 10.66
C PRO A 43 -6.04 -3.98 11.68
N ASP A 44 -7.19 -4.60 11.95
CA ASP A 44 -7.33 -5.69 12.93
C ASP A 44 -7.10 -7.08 12.29
N GLU A 45 -7.24 -7.19 10.96
CA GLU A 45 -7.05 -8.43 10.22
C GLU A 45 -5.66 -8.57 9.62
N ILE A 46 -4.96 -7.46 9.41
CA ILE A 46 -3.62 -7.50 8.83
C ILE A 46 -2.59 -8.10 9.80
N HIS A 47 -1.70 -8.94 9.27
CA HIS A 47 -0.63 -9.57 10.05
C HIS A 47 0.62 -9.83 9.19
N VAL A 48 1.79 -9.90 9.83
CA VAL A 48 3.04 -10.30 9.15
C VAL A 48 2.87 -11.69 8.50
N GLY A 49 3.45 -11.88 7.32
CA GLY A 49 3.30 -13.10 6.54
C GLY A 49 2.04 -13.17 5.66
N MET A 50 1.12 -12.21 5.76
CA MET A 50 -0.05 -12.15 4.86
C MET A 50 0.40 -12.06 3.40
N ALA A 51 -0.20 -12.92 2.55
CA ALA A 51 0.00 -12.91 1.12
C ALA A 51 -0.75 -11.71 0.51
N VAL A 52 -0.06 -10.95 -0.33
CA VAL A 52 -0.60 -9.75 -0.97
C VAL A 52 -0.23 -9.73 -2.44
N GLU A 53 -1.07 -9.09 -3.25
CA GLU A 53 -0.85 -8.87 -4.67
C GLU A 53 -0.80 -7.37 -4.98
N VAL A 54 -0.01 -6.99 -5.99
CA VAL A 54 0.11 -5.61 -6.45
C VAL A 54 -1.01 -5.25 -7.41
N PHE A 55 -1.50 -4.02 -7.32
CA PHE A 55 -2.28 -3.37 -8.35
C PHE A 55 -1.83 -1.91 -8.48
N PHE A 56 -2.18 -1.26 -9.59
CA PHE A 56 -1.80 0.13 -9.82
C PHE A 56 -3.04 1.02 -9.76
N GLU A 57 -2.98 2.07 -8.96
CA GLU A 57 -4.04 3.06 -8.80
C GLU A 57 -3.65 4.38 -9.46
N ASP A 58 -4.59 5.00 -10.17
CA ASP A 58 -4.40 6.29 -10.81
C ASP A 58 -4.52 7.41 -9.76
N TRP A 59 -3.42 8.12 -9.53
CA TRP A 59 -3.30 9.22 -8.57
C TRP A 59 -3.07 10.56 -9.27
N THR A 60 -3.33 10.65 -10.59
CA THR A 60 -3.10 11.85 -11.40
C THR A 60 -3.78 13.09 -10.82
N ALA A 61 -4.99 12.96 -10.27
CA ALA A 61 -5.72 14.08 -9.67
C ALA A 61 -5.04 14.65 -8.40
N LEU A 62 -4.20 13.85 -7.73
CA LEU A 62 -3.49 14.23 -6.51
C LEU A 62 -2.06 14.71 -6.79
N SER A 63 -1.50 14.44 -7.98
CA SER A 63 -0.13 14.83 -8.35
C SER A 63 0.00 16.22 -8.97
N GLY A 64 -1.11 16.86 -9.39
CA GLY A 64 -1.11 18.25 -9.89
C GLY A 64 -1.74 18.42 -11.28
N GLU A 65 -0.96 18.95 -12.23
CA GLU A 65 -1.42 19.31 -13.59
C GLU A 65 -1.83 18.08 -14.42
N GLU A 66 -2.70 18.26 -15.43
CA GLU A 66 -3.20 17.17 -16.31
C GLU A 66 -2.10 16.36 -17.01
N ASP A 67 -0.93 16.97 -17.25
CA ASP A 67 0.23 16.31 -17.84
C ASP A 67 1.08 15.51 -16.83
N SER A 68 0.72 15.55 -15.54
CA SER A 68 1.42 14.85 -14.45
C SER A 68 0.75 13.54 -14.07
N ARG A 69 0.58 12.63 -15.05
CA ARG A 69 0.01 11.30 -14.76
C ARG A 69 0.90 10.49 -13.82
N VAL A 70 0.32 10.03 -12.71
CA VAL A 70 1.02 9.21 -11.72
C VAL A 70 0.18 7.99 -11.39
N TRP A 71 0.80 6.81 -11.51
CA TRP A 71 0.23 5.55 -11.09
C TRP A 71 1.06 4.99 -9.95
N LEU A 72 0.42 4.71 -8.81
CA LEU A 72 1.10 4.18 -7.63
C LEU A 72 0.86 2.67 -7.52
N PRO A 73 1.91 1.86 -7.28
CA PRO A 73 1.75 0.46 -6.95
C PRO A 73 1.25 0.34 -5.51
N LEU A 74 0.04 -0.14 -5.33
CA LEU A 74 -0.54 -0.49 -4.03
C LEU A 74 -0.69 -2.00 -3.91
N PHE A 75 -0.89 -2.49 -2.69
CA PHE A 75 -1.07 -3.92 -2.43
C PHE A 75 -2.41 -4.20 -1.77
N ARG A 76 -2.93 -5.41 -1.96
CA ARG A 76 -4.12 -5.92 -1.27
C ARG A 76 -3.99 -7.42 -0.98
N PRO A 77 -4.74 -7.99 -0.03
CA PRO A 77 -4.75 -9.43 0.18
C PRO A 77 -5.11 -10.20 -1.10
N VAL A 78 -4.43 -11.33 -1.33
CA VAL A 78 -4.81 -12.24 -2.42
C VAL A 78 -6.22 -12.78 -2.15
N LYS A 79 -7.09 -12.70 -3.15
CA LYS A 79 -8.41 -13.34 -3.07
C LYS A 79 -8.26 -14.84 -3.33
N ASN A 80 -8.71 -15.65 -2.38
CA ASN A 80 -8.79 -17.11 -2.54
C ASN A 80 -9.87 -17.52 -3.55
#